data_AF-A0A3M1S673-F1
#
_entry.id   AF-A0A3M1S673-F1
#
_cell.length_a   1.000
_cell.length_b   1.000
_cell.length_c   1.000
_cell.angle_alpha   90.00
_cell.angle_beta   90.00
_cell.angle_gamma   90.00
#
_symmetry.space_group_name_H-M   'P 1'
#
loop_
_entity.id
_entity.type
_entity.pdbx_description
1 polymer ?
#
loop_
_entity_poly.entity_id
_entity_poly.type
_entity_poly.pdbx_seq_one_letter_code
_entity_poly.pdbx_strand_id
1 'polypeptide(L)'
;TGMTYEFIRPAGAMVNSTRGVASGPVSFMNIVNTMTEVVKQGGVRRGANMGMLRVTHPDILRFIHAKNDQTSLTNFNISVNVTDDFLRAVDRKEWFQTEWNGKPWNKPVFDPVTEDNYVVFRRPNGDTITFVDRQAFLETDLSNCTKQEPPRPGMIYAPDVWNRIVASAHKYAEPGIAFIDTVNRHNFLVNSMGPLFSCNPCAEQFLHFNNACNLGSIDVAKFFNEGATGEWKEKIDWNRLQEVVKWSVRFLDNVIDTGYFPLPEITDVVKRTRPIGLGIMGFADLLLRLQVTYGSDESIAVMDEVMGFIRQTAWLESFALGQEKGVFPEFEPNYDLYKQFFT
;
A
#
# COMPACT_ATOMS: atom_id res chain seq x y z
N THR A 1 5.53 -6.27 9.58
CA THR A 1 5.99 -4.88 9.40
C THR A 1 5.97 -4.49 7.93
N GLY A 2 5.67 -3.22 7.62
CA GLY A 2 5.76 -2.69 6.26
C GLY A 2 7.16 -2.20 5.91
N MET A 3 7.65 -2.52 4.72
CA MET A 3 8.99 -2.20 4.25
C MET A 3 8.99 -1.84 2.76
N THR A 4 9.63 -0.71 2.40
CA THR A 4 9.97 -0.42 1.01
C THR A 4 11.32 -1.04 0.65
N TYR A 5 11.41 -1.56 -0.57
CA TYR A 5 12.64 -2.12 -1.14
C TYR A 5 13.19 -1.30 -2.31
N GLU A 6 12.62 -0.12 -2.60
CA GLU A 6 13.01 0.69 -3.77
C GLU A 6 14.43 1.28 -3.68
N PHE A 7 14.98 1.38 -2.46
CA PHE A 7 16.35 1.84 -2.23
C PHE A 7 17.40 0.74 -2.37
N ILE A 8 16.98 -0.53 -2.42
CA ILE A 8 17.89 -1.65 -2.63
C ILE A 8 18.39 -1.62 -4.06
N ARG A 9 19.68 -1.85 -4.25
CA ARG A 9 20.31 -1.84 -5.57
C ARG A 9 19.74 -2.98 -6.45
N PRO A 10 19.47 -2.74 -7.74
CA PRO A 10 18.95 -3.78 -8.63
C PRO A 10 19.90 -4.96 -8.79
N ALA A 11 19.35 -6.15 -9.02
CA ALA A 11 20.11 -7.36 -9.32
C ALA A 11 21.00 -7.16 -10.55
N GLY A 12 22.25 -7.64 -10.50
CA GLY A 12 23.20 -7.48 -11.61
C GLY A 12 23.84 -6.08 -11.71
N ALA A 13 23.46 -5.13 -10.86
CA ALA A 13 24.17 -3.85 -10.74
C ALA A 13 25.57 -4.06 -10.14
N MET A 14 26.56 -3.31 -10.64
CA MET A 14 27.95 -3.42 -10.17
C MET A 14 28.12 -2.92 -8.73
N VAL A 15 28.98 -3.57 -7.96
CA VAL A 15 29.41 -3.12 -6.63
C VAL A 15 30.86 -2.66 -6.70
N ASN A 16 31.07 -1.34 -6.73
CA ASN A 16 32.40 -0.75 -6.99
C ASN A 16 33.50 -1.21 -6.02
N SER A 17 33.18 -1.44 -4.75
CA SER A 17 34.15 -1.83 -3.72
C SER A 17 34.63 -3.28 -3.82
N THR A 18 33.76 -4.21 -4.25
CA THR A 18 34.05 -5.65 -4.28
C THR A 18 34.20 -6.21 -5.70
N ARG A 19 33.89 -5.40 -6.73
CA ARG A 19 33.76 -5.83 -8.14
C ARG A 19 32.74 -6.94 -8.39
N GLY A 20 31.89 -7.23 -7.40
CA GLY A 20 30.77 -8.17 -7.53
C GLY A 20 29.51 -7.52 -8.11
N VAL A 21 28.44 -8.30 -8.18
CA VAL A 21 27.09 -7.84 -8.58
C VAL A 21 26.12 -7.91 -7.40
N ALA A 22 25.18 -6.98 -7.34
CA ALA A 22 24.11 -7.00 -6.34
C ALA A 22 23.11 -8.13 -6.63
N SER A 23 22.51 -8.70 -5.59
CA SER A 23 21.51 -9.77 -5.69
C SER A 23 20.06 -9.27 -5.86
N GLY A 24 19.82 -7.98 -5.61
CA GLY A 24 18.52 -7.32 -5.81
C GLY A 24 17.54 -7.41 -4.63
N PRO A 25 16.43 -6.64 -4.66
CA PRO A 25 15.40 -6.57 -3.63
C PRO A 25 14.87 -7.92 -3.16
N VAL A 26 14.46 -8.79 -4.08
CA VAL A 26 13.82 -10.08 -3.77
C VAL A 26 14.75 -11.02 -3.01
N SER A 27 16.06 -10.97 -3.26
CA SER A 27 17.05 -11.71 -2.49
C SER A 27 17.13 -11.22 -1.03
N PHE A 28 17.13 -9.90 -0.81
CA PHE A 28 17.11 -9.31 0.53
C PHE A 28 15.82 -9.61 1.28
N MET A 29 14.67 -9.63 0.58
CA MET A 29 13.39 -10.02 1.18
C MET A 29 13.43 -11.43 1.78
N ASN A 30 14.14 -12.37 1.15
CA ASN A 30 14.29 -13.73 1.69
C ASN A 30 15.02 -13.78 3.03
N ILE A 31 15.99 -12.88 3.27
CA ILE A 31 16.65 -12.76 4.58
C ILE A 31 15.62 -12.40 5.66
N VAL A 32 14.80 -11.38 5.38
CA VAL A 32 13.75 -10.92 6.31
C VAL A 32 12.68 -12.00 6.49
N ASN A 33 12.34 -12.72 5.42
CA ASN A 33 11.38 -13.82 5.46
C ASN A 33 11.85 -14.94 6.40
N THR A 34 13.11 -15.37 6.27
CA THR A 34 13.73 -16.37 7.15
C THR A 34 13.84 -15.86 8.59
N MET A 35 14.27 -14.61 8.79
CA MET A 35 14.31 -14.00 10.13
C MET A 35 12.94 -14.04 10.78
N THR A 36 11.89 -13.68 10.05
CA THR A 36 10.51 -13.67 10.57
C THR A 36 10.01 -15.07 10.91
N GLU A 37 10.41 -16.08 10.12
CA GLU A 37 10.09 -17.49 10.41
C GLU A 37 10.76 -17.98 11.70
N VAL A 38 11.98 -17.53 11.98
CA VAL A 38 12.73 -17.89 13.20
C VAL A 38 12.20 -17.14 14.43
N VAL A 39 11.92 -15.85 14.29
CA VAL A 39 11.54 -14.92 15.39
C VAL A 39 10.03 -15.00 15.71
N LYS A 40 9.35 -16.14 15.45
CA LYS A 40 7.88 -16.31 15.61
C LYS A 40 7.33 -15.52 16.79
N GLN A 41 6.41 -14.58 16.52
CA GLN A 41 5.88 -13.62 17.50
C GLN A 41 5.39 -14.36 18.77
N GLY A 42 6.22 -14.33 19.82
CA GLY A 42 5.92 -14.94 21.12
C GLY A 42 5.60 -16.44 21.07
N GLY A 43 6.07 -17.19 20.07
CA GLY A 43 5.83 -18.63 19.95
C GLY A 43 4.42 -19.07 19.54
N VAL A 44 3.48 -18.14 19.32
CA VAL A 44 2.06 -18.47 19.04
C VAL A 44 1.59 -17.96 17.68
N ARG A 45 2.14 -16.85 17.15
CA ARG A 45 1.73 -16.28 15.86
C ARG A 45 2.88 -16.17 14.87
N ARG A 46 2.56 -16.42 13.60
CA ARG A 46 3.46 -16.19 12.46
C ARG A 46 3.61 -14.68 12.27
N GLY A 47 4.85 -14.19 12.10
CA GLY A 47 5.06 -12.79 11.77
C GLY A 47 4.63 -12.51 10.33
N ALA A 48 4.04 -11.33 10.09
CA ALA A 48 3.58 -10.90 8.76
C ALA A 48 4.28 -9.60 8.35
N ASN A 49 4.74 -9.54 7.11
CA ASN A 49 5.41 -8.40 6.52
C ASN A 49 4.70 -7.91 5.26
N MET A 50 4.82 -6.63 4.96
CA MET A 50 4.47 -6.05 3.67
C MET A 50 5.76 -5.60 2.99
N GLY A 51 6.02 -6.11 1.80
CA GLY A 51 7.12 -5.66 0.94
C GLY A 51 6.55 -4.81 -0.18
N MET A 52 7.10 -3.61 -0.38
CA MET A 52 6.65 -2.73 -1.46
C MET A 52 7.81 -2.33 -2.37
N LEU A 53 7.54 -2.29 -3.68
CA LEU A 53 8.52 -1.86 -4.69
C LEU A 53 7.87 -0.93 -5.70
N ARG A 54 8.53 0.21 -5.99
CA ARG A 54 8.07 1.16 -7.01
C ARG A 54 8.15 0.54 -8.40
N VAL A 55 7.12 0.76 -9.21
CA VAL A 55 7.03 0.23 -10.59
C VAL A 55 8.18 0.69 -11.49
N THR A 56 8.84 1.81 -11.13
CA THR A 56 10.02 2.32 -11.83
C THR A 56 11.28 1.48 -11.59
N HIS A 57 11.30 0.62 -10.58
CA HIS A 57 12.51 -0.12 -10.22
C HIS A 57 12.87 -1.19 -11.28
N PRO A 58 14.16 -1.38 -11.67
CA PRO A 58 14.53 -2.33 -12.72
C PRO A 58 14.24 -3.80 -12.40
N ASP A 59 14.12 -4.15 -11.12
CA ASP A 59 13.71 -5.50 -10.68
C ASP A 59 12.18 -5.68 -10.58
N ILE A 60 11.37 -4.79 -11.16
CA ILE A 60 9.91 -4.87 -11.05
C ILE A 60 9.35 -6.21 -11.52
N LEU A 61 9.85 -6.78 -12.63
CA LEU A 61 9.41 -8.09 -13.11
C LEU A 61 9.78 -9.23 -12.15
N ARG A 62 10.97 -9.16 -11.53
CA ARG A 62 11.37 -10.10 -10.47
C ARG A 62 10.43 -10.03 -9.28
N PHE A 63 10.03 -8.82 -8.91
CA PHE A 63 9.17 -8.57 -7.77
C PHE A 63 7.73 -9.04 -8.02
N ILE A 64 7.15 -8.76 -9.19
CA ILE A 64 5.81 -9.24 -9.59
C ILE A 64 5.72 -10.76 -9.48
N HIS A 65 6.75 -11.46 -9.98
CA HIS A 65 6.75 -12.92 -10.02
C HIS A 65 7.39 -13.58 -8.78
N ALA A 66 7.77 -12.80 -7.76
CA ALA A 66 8.52 -13.29 -6.59
C ALA A 66 7.76 -14.34 -5.76
N LYS A 67 6.42 -14.31 -5.83
CA LYS A 67 5.52 -15.24 -5.13
C LYS A 67 4.79 -16.22 -6.06
N ASN A 68 5.21 -16.35 -7.33
CA ASN A 68 4.69 -17.41 -8.19
C ASN A 68 4.97 -18.80 -7.59
N ASP A 69 6.11 -18.96 -6.90
CA ASP A 69 6.33 -20.06 -5.96
C ASP A 69 5.69 -19.74 -4.60
N GLN A 70 4.59 -20.42 -4.29
CA GLN A 70 3.81 -20.23 -3.07
C GLN A 70 4.54 -20.72 -1.80
N THR A 71 5.70 -21.35 -1.93
CA THR A 71 6.55 -21.75 -0.80
C THR A 71 7.60 -20.70 -0.44
N SER A 72 7.84 -19.73 -1.35
CA SER A 72 8.74 -18.60 -1.17
C SER A 72 8.02 -17.41 -0.52
N LEU A 73 8.78 -16.58 0.22
CA LEU A 73 8.28 -15.33 0.82
C LEU A 73 6.95 -15.49 1.59
N THR A 74 6.76 -16.62 2.28
CA THR A 74 5.50 -16.99 2.94
C THR A 74 5.16 -16.14 4.17
N ASN A 75 6.09 -15.32 4.66
CA ASN A 75 5.86 -14.30 5.70
C ASN A 75 5.66 -12.89 5.12
N PHE A 76 5.53 -12.74 3.81
CA PHE A 76 5.29 -11.47 3.14
C PHE A 76 3.95 -11.47 2.40
N ASN A 77 3.27 -10.35 2.46
CA ASN A 77 2.43 -9.85 1.38
C ASN A 77 3.28 -8.86 0.56
N ILE A 78 3.03 -8.72 -0.73
CA ILE A 78 3.80 -7.81 -1.59
C ILE A 78 2.89 -6.87 -2.35
N SER A 79 3.33 -5.64 -2.59
CA SER A 79 2.55 -4.66 -3.36
C SER A 79 3.42 -3.78 -4.24
N VAL A 80 2.93 -3.47 -5.42
CA VAL A 80 3.61 -2.55 -6.35
C VAL A 80 3.14 -1.12 -6.07
N ASN A 81 4.10 -0.24 -5.82
CA ASN A 81 3.88 1.21 -5.77
C ASN A 81 3.80 1.73 -7.20
N VAL A 82 2.57 1.90 -7.70
CA VAL A 82 2.26 2.37 -9.06
C VAL A 82 2.17 3.89 -9.07
N THR A 83 2.78 4.51 -10.07
CA THR A 83 2.84 5.96 -10.25
C THR A 83 1.84 6.42 -11.31
N ASP A 84 1.43 7.69 -11.25
CA ASP A 84 0.55 8.27 -12.26
C ASP A 84 1.23 8.30 -13.64
N ASP A 85 2.55 8.52 -13.70
CA ASP A 85 3.34 8.46 -14.95
C ASP A 85 3.29 7.08 -15.60
N PHE A 86 3.39 6.03 -14.79
CA PHE A 86 3.30 4.67 -15.32
C PHE A 86 1.90 4.39 -15.86
N LEU A 87 0.84 4.78 -15.14
CA LEU A 87 -0.53 4.60 -15.61
C LEU A 87 -0.81 5.39 -16.89
N ARG A 88 -0.29 6.61 -17.02
CA ARG A 88 -0.34 7.35 -18.29
C ARG A 88 0.35 6.59 -19.43
N ALA A 89 1.49 5.95 -19.18
CA ALA A 89 2.17 5.13 -20.18
C ALA A 89 1.40 3.84 -20.53
N VAL A 90 0.66 3.26 -19.58
CA VAL A 90 -0.28 2.16 -19.83
C VAL A 90 -1.37 2.61 -20.81
N ASP A 91 -2.05 3.72 -20.52
CA ASP A 91 -3.14 4.23 -21.36
C ASP A 91 -2.67 4.58 -22.77
N ARG A 92 -1.48 5.18 -22.88
CA ARG A 92 -0.88 5.57 -24.16
C ARG A 92 -0.23 4.42 -24.92
N LYS A 93 -0.17 3.22 -24.33
CA LYS A 93 0.50 2.04 -24.89
C LYS A 93 1.98 2.30 -25.21
N GLU A 94 2.69 2.87 -24.25
CA GLU A 94 4.08 3.34 -24.41
C GLU A 94 5.10 2.45 -23.68
N TRP A 95 6.34 2.56 -24.13
CA TRP A 95 7.49 2.07 -23.38
C TRP A 95 7.81 3.03 -22.22
N PHE A 96 8.08 2.48 -21.05
CA PHE A 96 8.33 3.19 -19.81
C PHE A 96 9.77 2.94 -19.34
N GLN A 97 10.50 4.01 -19.02
CA GLN A 97 11.89 3.94 -18.58
C GLN A 97 11.96 3.57 -17.09
N THR A 98 12.57 2.43 -16.77
CA THR A 98 12.92 2.10 -15.38
C THR A 98 14.09 2.97 -14.90
N GLU A 99 14.16 3.20 -13.60
CA GLU A 99 15.20 3.99 -12.96
C GLU A 99 15.57 3.44 -11.60
N TRP A 100 16.78 3.76 -11.16
CA TRP A 100 17.21 3.52 -9.79
C TRP A 100 17.90 4.75 -9.23
N ASN A 101 17.47 5.18 -8.05
CA ASN A 101 18.01 6.35 -7.36
C ASN A 101 18.00 7.63 -8.23
N GLY A 102 16.86 7.89 -8.90
CA GLY A 102 16.65 9.06 -9.76
C GLY A 102 17.45 9.06 -11.07
N LYS A 103 18.05 7.92 -11.45
CA LYS A 103 18.82 7.79 -12.70
C LYS A 103 18.20 6.74 -13.60
N PRO A 104 17.99 7.04 -14.90
CA PRO A 104 17.53 6.06 -15.88
C PRO A 104 18.40 4.82 -15.86
N TRP A 105 17.77 3.65 -15.76
CA TRP A 105 18.46 2.37 -15.86
C TRP A 105 18.91 2.14 -17.31
N ASN A 106 20.17 1.81 -17.51
CA ASN A 106 20.79 1.72 -18.83
C ASN A 106 21.26 0.29 -19.19
N LYS A 107 20.82 -0.71 -18.43
CA LYS A 107 21.05 -2.13 -18.73
C LYS A 107 19.73 -2.81 -19.10
N PRO A 108 19.75 -3.95 -19.78
CA PRO A 108 18.54 -4.75 -19.99
C PRO A 108 17.82 -5.04 -18.66
N VAL A 109 16.49 -5.02 -18.68
CA VAL A 109 15.65 -5.52 -17.58
C VAL A 109 15.58 -7.03 -17.73
N PHE A 110 15.74 -7.78 -16.64
CA PHE A 110 15.61 -9.24 -16.67
C PHE A 110 14.17 -9.67 -16.42
N ASP A 111 13.67 -10.59 -17.23
CA ASP A 111 12.35 -11.19 -17.09
C ASP A 111 12.48 -12.62 -16.50
N PRO A 112 12.03 -12.86 -15.25
CA PRO A 112 12.10 -14.20 -14.65
C PRO A 112 11.17 -15.22 -15.30
N VAL A 113 10.17 -14.78 -16.07
CA VAL A 113 9.27 -15.70 -16.78
C VAL A 113 9.99 -16.35 -17.95
N THR A 114 10.70 -15.55 -18.74
CA THR A 114 11.44 -16.02 -19.92
C THR A 114 12.87 -16.46 -19.59
N GLU A 115 13.39 -16.09 -18.41
CA GLU A 115 14.80 -16.28 -17.99
C GLU A 115 15.83 -15.57 -18.90
N ASP A 116 15.42 -14.46 -19.53
CA ASP A 116 16.26 -13.67 -20.43
C ASP A 116 15.99 -12.17 -20.25
N ASN A 117 16.62 -11.35 -21.07
CA ASN A 117 16.31 -9.94 -21.20
C ASN A 117 14.85 -9.76 -21.63
N TYR A 118 14.21 -8.76 -21.04
CA TYR A 118 12.79 -8.45 -21.26
C TYR A 118 12.53 -8.05 -22.72
N VAL A 119 11.57 -8.74 -23.32
CA VAL A 119 11.02 -8.47 -24.65
C VAL A 119 9.50 -8.60 -24.61
N VAL A 120 8.82 -7.97 -25.57
CA VAL A 120 7.37 -8.12 -25.75
C VAL A 120 7.10 -9.10 -26.88
N PHE A 121 6.20 -10.07 -26.66
CA PHE A 121 5.74 -10.96 -27.71
C PHE A 121 4.46 -10.41 -28.33
N ARG A 122 4.44 -10.30 -29.66
CA ARG A 122 3.30 -9.77 -30.42
C ARG A 122 2.70 -10.84 -31.31
N ARG A 123 1.37 -10.95 -31.29
CA ARG A 123 0.60 -11.75 -32.25
C ARG A 123 0.55 -11.06 -33.62
N PRO A 124 0.20 -11.79 -34.70
CA PRO A 124 0.06 -11.20 -36.04
C PRO A 124 -0.94 -10.05 -36.13
N ASN A 125 -1.94 -10.00 -35.25
CA ASN A 125 -2.91 -8.91 -35.16
C ASN A 125 -2.41 -7.68 -34.37
N GLY A 126 -1.18 -7.70 -33.86
CA GLY A 126 -0.56 -6.62 -33.09
C GLY A 126 -0.74 -6.72 -31.56
N ASP A 127 -1.54 -7.68 -31.08
CA ASP A 127 -1.79 -7.84 -29.66
C ASP A 127 -0.53 -8.27 -28.90
N THR A 128 -0.33 -7.69 -27.72
CA THR A 128 0.68 -8.15 -26.77
C THR A 128 0.23 -9.44 -26.10
N ILE A 129 1.13 -10.42 -26.04
CA ILE A 129 0.98 -11.59 -25.19
C ILE A 129 1.57 -11.25 -23.82
N THR A 130 0.76 -11.42 -22.77
CA THR A 130 1.17 -11.28 -21.39
C THR A 130 1.23 -12.66 -20.74
N PHE A 131 2.36 -12.96 -20.11
CA PHE A 131 2.58 -14.21 -19.39
C PHE A 131 2.40 -13.99 -17.88
N VAL A 132 1.47 -14.71 -17.28
CA VAL A 132 1.23 -14.66 -15.83
C VAL A 132 2.38 -15.29 -15.04
N ASP A 133 3.01 -16.33 -15.60
CA ASP A 133 4.11 -17.07 -15.02
C ASP A 133 4.92 -17.80 -16.09
N ARG A 134 5.96 -18.51 -15.64
CA ARG A 134 6.82 -19.34 -16.49
C ARG A 134 6.07 -20.47 -17.18
N GLN A 135 5.12 -21.11 -16.49
CA GLN A 135 4.37 -22.22 -17.08
C GLN A 135 3.56 -21.74 -18.30
N ALA A 136 2.87 -20.60 -18.18
CA ALA A 136 2.14 -19.99 -19.27
C ALA A 136 3.07 -19.63 -20.45
N PHE A 137 4.28 -19.15 -20.18
CA PHE A 137 5.27 -18.91 -21.24
C PHE A 137 5.66 -20.20 -21.98
N LEU A 138 5.93 -21.29 -21.25
CA LEU A 138 6.34 -22.58 -21.83
C LEU A 138 5.22 -23.26 -22.62
N GLU A 139 3.97 -23.07 -22.23
CA GLU A 139 2.79 -23.67 -22.87
C GLU A 139 2.25 -22.88 -24.06
N THR A 140 2.60 -21.59 -24.17
CA THR A 140 2.11 -20.73 -25.24
C THR A 140 2.80 -21.07 -26.56
N ASP A 141 2.02 -21.30 -27.63
CA ASP A 141 2.56 -21.38 -28.98
C ASP A 141 2.99 -19.99 -29.48
N LEU A 142 4.30 -19.81 -29.64
CA LEU A 142 4.92 -18.56 -30.09
C LEU A 142 5.41 -18.62 -31.55
N SER A 143 5.10 -19.70 -32.29
CA SER A 143 5.59 -19.94 -33.66
C SER A 143 5.26 -18.80 -34.63
N ASN A 144 4.09 -18.18 -34.48
CA ASN A 144 3.62 -17.06 -35.32
C ASN A 144 3.77 -15.69 -34.63
N CYS A 145 4.52 -15.62 -33.54
CA CYS A 145 4.70 -14.39 -32.78
C CYS A 145 6.02 -13.70 -33.11
N THR A 146 6.04 -12.38 -33.07
CA THR A 146 7.27 -11.60 -33.21
C THR A 146 7.75 -11.12 -31.86
N LYS A 147 9.07 -11.21 -31.61
CA LYS A 147 9.72 -10.59 -30.45
C LYS A 147 10.00 -9.12 -30.75
N GLN A 148 9.55 -8.24 -29.86
CA GLN A 148 9.78 -6.81 -29.93
C GLN A 148 10.71 -6.40 -28.78
N GLU A 149 11.92 -5.98 -29.14
CA GLU A 149 12.91 -5.45 -28.21
C GLU A 149 12.49 -4.06 -27.68
N PRO A 150 12.92 -3.71 -26.46
CA PRO A 150 12.80 -2.34 -25.97
C PRO A 150 13.55 -1.34 -26.87
N PRO A 151 13.04 -0.11 -27.09
CA PRO A 151 13.70 0.91 -27.91
C PRO A 151 15.11 1.28 -27.42
N ARG A 152 15.35 1.12 -26.11
CA ARG A 152 16.66 1.23 -25.48
C ARG A 152 16.70 0.38 -24.20
N PRO A 153 17.90 0.01 -23.71
CA PRO A 153 18.04 -0.71 -22.44
C PRO A 153 17.32 -0.02 -21.28
N GLY A 154 16.76 -0.82 -20.38
CA GLY A 154 16.07 -0.34 -19.18
C GLY A 154 14.62 0.09 -19.38
N MET A 155 14.07 -0.04 -20.59
CA MET A 155 12.64 0.18 -20.81
C MET A 155 11.82 -1.09 -20.67
N ILE A 156 10.61 -0.93 -20.14
CA ILE A 156 9.55 -1.95 -20.05
C ILE A 156 8.33 -1.46 -20.83
N TYR A 157 7.52 -2.35 -21.38
CA TYR A 157 6.29 -1.93 -22.06
C TYR A 157 5.17 -1.84 -21.03
N ALA A 158 4.68 -0.62 -20.76
CA ALA A 158 3.81 -0.38 -19.61
C ALA A 158 2.52 -1.24 -19.61
N PRO A 159 1.79 -1.40 -20.74
CA PRO A 159 0.61 -2.27 -20.76
C PRO A 159 0.92 -3.73 -20.43
N ASP A 160 2.06 -4.27 -20.85
CA ASP A 160 2.43 -5.65 -20.53
C ASP A 160 2.72 -5.79 -19.04
N VAL A 161 3.52 -4.89 -18.46
CA VAL A 161 3.83 -4.95 -17.02
C VAL A 161 2.59 -4.77 -16.17
N TRP A 162 1.67 -3.87 -16.54
CA TRP A 162 0.37 -3.74 -15.89
C TRP A 162 -0.45 -5.02 -15.96
N ASN A 163 -0.55 -5.61 -17.16
CA ASN A 163 -1.28 -6.88 -17.34
C ASN A 163 -0.63 -8.01 -16.54
N ARG A 164 0.69 -8.05 -16.38
CA ARG A 164 1.39 -9.05 -15.56
C ARG A 164 1.09 -8.86 -14.08
N ILE A 165 1.04 -7.61 -13.57
CA ILE A 165 0.60 -7.31 -12.21
C ILE A 165 -0.81 -7.88 -11.99
N VAL A 166 -1.76 -7.54 -12.87
CA VAL A 166 -3.16 -7.98 -12.77
C VAL A 166 -3.28 -9.50 -12.88
N ALA A 167 -2.62 -10.12 -13.85
CA ALA A 167 -2.68 -11.57 -14.07
C ALA A 167 -2.07 -12.34 -12.90
N SER A 168 -0.93 -11.87 -12.36
CA SER A 168 -0.30 -12.48 -11.20
C SER A 168 -1.20 -12.34 -9.96
N ALA A 169 -1.77 -11.16 -9.72
CA ALA A 169 -2.72 -10.93 -8.62
C ALA A 169 -3.94 -11.85 -8.72
N HIS A 170 -4.49 -12.06 -9.91
CA HIS A 170 -5.61 -12.97 -10.12
C HIS A 170 -5.25 -14.45 -9.87
N LYS A 171 -4.05 -14.88 -10.26
CA LYS A 171 -3.63 -16.29 -10.12
C LYS A 171 -3.07 -16.63 -8.73
N TYR A 172 -2.39 -15.69 -8.10
CA TYR A 172 -1.58 -15.91 -6.89
C TYR A 172 -1.95 -15.01 -5.71
N ALA A 173 -2.98 -14.17 -5.84
CA ALA A 173 -3.38 -13.15 -4.87
C ALA A 173 -2.30 -12.07 -4.58
N GLU A 174 -1.26 -11.98 -5.41
CA GLU A 174 -0.10 -11.10 -5.25
C GLU A 174 0.43 -10.68 -6.64
N PRO A 175 1.04 -9.49 -6.80
CA PRO A 175 1.14 -8.43 -5.80
C PRO A 175 -0.15 -7.60 -5.70
N GLY A 176 -0.37 -7.01 -4.53
CA GLY A 176 -1.30 -5.89 -4.38
C GLY A 176 -0.83 -4.62 -5.12
N ILE A 177 -1.66 -3.58 -5.12
CA ILE A 177 -1.38 -2.31 -5.79
C ILE A 177 -1.55 -1.17 -4.80
N ALA A 178 -0.59 -0.25 -4.78
CA ALA A 178 -0.68 1.04 -4.11
C ALA A 178 -0.47 2.17 -5.11
N PHE A 179 -1.43 3.09 -5.18
CA PHE A 179 -1.31 4.31 -5.97
C PHE A 179 -0.46 5.34 -5.20
N ILE A 180 0.85 5.19 -5.25
CA ILE A 180 1.78 5.85 -4.33
C ILE A 180 1.78 7.38 -4.47
N ASP A 181 1.48 7.90 -5.66
CA ASP A 181 1.38 9.33 -5.89
C ASP A 181 0.07 9.89 -5.27
N THR A 182 -1.03 9.13 -5.28
CA THR A 182 -2.26 9.48 -4.56
C THR A 182 -2.04 9.49 -3.05
N VAL A 183 -1.32 8.49 -2.53
CA VAL A 183 -0.94 8.45 -1.10
C VAL A 183 -0.14 9.70 -0.73
N ASN A 184 0.86 10.06 -1.54
CA ASN A 184 1.71 11.21 -1.24
C ASN A 184 1.04 12.58 -1.47
N ARG A 185 0.04 12.68 -2.36
CA ARG A 185 -0.83 13.88 -2.45
C ARG A 185 -1.59 14.15 -1.15
N HIS A 186 -1.88 13.11 -0.37
CA HIS A 186 -2.56 13.21 0.93
C HIS A 186 -1.61 13.01 2.12
N ASN A 187 -0.30 13.21 1.91
CA ASN A 187 0.70 13.16 2.97
C ASN A 187 0.86 14.54 3.62
N PHE A 188 0.13 14.77 4.71
CA PHE A 188 0.17 16.05 5.46
C PHE A 188 1.41 16.22 6.33
N LEU A 189 2.41 15.33 6.25
CA LEU A 189 3.68 15.44 6.97
C LEU A 189 4.88 15.55 6.03
N VAL A 190 4.65 15.77 4.72
CA VAL A 190 5.69 15.69 3.70
C VAL A 190 6.82 16.72 3.89
N ASN A 191 6.55 17.90 4.46
CA ASN A 191 7.54 18.97 4.56
C ASN A 191 8.66 18.64 5.56
N SER A 192 8.34 17.91 6.64
CA SER A 192 9.31 17.52 7.67
C SER A 192 9.72 16.06 7.62
N MET A 193 8.84 15.17 7.17
CA MET A 193 9.07 13.72 7.19
C MET A 193 9.38 13.14 5.80
N GLY A 194 9.21 13.93 4.74
CA GLY A 194 9.38 13.48 3.37
C GLY A 194 8.25 12.57 2.87
N PRO A 195 8.44 11.93 1.70
CA PRO A 195 7.42 11.09 1.09
C PRO A 195 7.21 9.75 1.82
N LEU A 196 6.01 9.22 1.67
CA LEU A 196 5.60 7.89 2.11
C LEU A 196 5.98 6.85 1.04
N PHE A 197 6.47 5.70 1.49
CA PHE A 197 7.00 4.66 0.62
C PHE A 197 6.40 3.28 0.85
N SER A 198 5.83 3.02 2.03
CA SER A 198 5.27 1.72 2.37
C SER A 198 4.02 1.87 3.21
N CYS A 199 3.16 0.86 3.12
CA CYS A 199 2.04 0.63 4.01
C CYS A 199 2.40 -0.44 5.04
N ASN A 200 1.61 -0.52 6.10
CA ASN A 200 1.66 -1.62 7.06
C ASN A 200 1.14 -2.95 6.45
N PRO A 201 1.26 -4.09 7.16
CA PRO A 201 0.87 -5.41 6.63
C PRO A 201 -0.57 -5.55 6.14
N CYS A 202 -1.49 -4.76 6.67
CA CYS A 202 -2.92 -4.83 6.34
C CYS A 202 -3.35 -3.79 5.28
N ALA A 203 -2.40 -3.01 4.75
CA ALA A 203 -2.58 -2.05 3.66
C ALA A 203 -3.48 -0.82 3.95
N GLU A 204 -3.79 -0.54 5.22
CA GLU A 204 -4.67 0.57 5.63
C GLU A 204 -3.92 1.82 6.15
N GLN A 205 -2.66 1.68 6.58
CA GLN A 205 -1.87 2.80 7.09
C GLN A 205 -0.53 2.96 6.37
N PHE A 206 -0.43 3.99 5.53
CA PHE A 206 0.85 4.50 5.04
C PHE A 206 1.45 5.42 6.10
N LEU A 207 2.59 5.02 6.64
CA LEU A 207 3.30 5.76 7.67
C LEU A 207 4.76 5.97 7.26
N HIS A 208 5.37 7.03 7.79
CA HIS A 208 6.80 7.29 7.62
C HIS A 208 7.66 6.22 8.31
N PHE A 209 8.97 6.23 8.02
CA PHE A 209 9.90 5.29 8.61
C PHE A 209 9.87 5.31 10.14
N ASN A 210 10.05 4.13 10.73
CA ASN A 210 10.04 3.93 12.19
C ASN A 210 8.76 4.41 12.86
N ASN A 211 7.60 4.26 12.23
CA ASN A 211 6.33 4.63 12.85
C ASN A 211 5.53 3.38 13.28
N ALA A 212 4.42 3.59 13.99
CA ALA A 212 3.58 2.52 14.51
C ALA A 212 2.08 2.80 14.26
N CYS A 213 1.33 1.73 13.99
CA CYS A 213 -0.10 1.78 13.84
C CYS A 213 -0.77 1.69 15.21
N ASN A 214 -1.43 2.75 15.64
CA ASN A 214 -2.28 2.77 16.83
C ASN A 214 -3.75 2.72 16.43
N LEU A 215 -4.34 1.53 16.48
CA LEU A 215 -5.59 1.23 15.79
C LEU A 215 -6.76 1.00 16.75
N GLY A 216 -7.93 1.51 16.38
CA GLY A 216 -9.21 1.24 17.01
C GLY A 216 -10.29 1.03 15.95
N SER A 217 -11.42 0.43 16.34
CA SER A 217 -12.54 0.23 15.43
C SER A 217 -13.88 0.37 16.14
N ILE A 218 -14.82 1.06 15.47
CA ILE A 218 -16.19 1.25 15.95
C ILE A 218 -17.12 0.30 15.21
N ASP A 219 -17.86 -0.52 15.95
CA ASP A 219 -18.92 -1.36 15.40
C ASP A 219 -20.16 -0.50 15.11
N VAL A 220 -20.32 -0.09 13.85
CA VAL A 220 -21.36 0.86 13.45
C VAL A 220 -22.77 0.28 13.51
N ALA A 221 -22.92 -1.06 13.52
CA ALA A 221 -24.23 -1.70 13.65
C ALA A 221 -24.88 -1.45 15.01
N LYS A 222 -24.07 -1.18 16.04
CA LYS A 222 -24.54 -0.90 17.41
C LYS A 222 -25.23 0.45 17.58
N PHE A 223 -25.21 1.28 16.54
CA PHE A 223 -25.84 2.60 16.54
C PHE A 223 -27.16 2.61 15.77
N PHE A 224 -27.64 1.45 15.29
CA PHE A 224 -28.99 1.33 14.77
C PHE A 224 -30.03 1.51 15.89
N ASN A 225 -31.00 2.38 15.68
CA ASN A 225 -32.11 2.63 16.59
C ASN A 225 -33.34 1.82 16.15
N GLU A 226 -33.59 0.70 16.86
CA GLU A 226 -34.71 -0.20 16.55
C GLU A 226 -36.10 0.46 16.69
N GLY A 227 -36.22 1.53 17.49
CA GLY A 227 -37.47 2.26 17.70
C GLY A 227 -37.71 3.40 16.72
N ALA A 228 -36.73 3.75 15.88
CA ALA A 228 -36.86 4.82 14.91
C ALA A 228 -37.65 4.38 13.67
N THR A 229 -38.43 5.30 13.11
CA THR A 229 -39.15 5.12 11.84
C THR A 229 -38.70 6.18 10.86
N GLY A 230 -38.84 5.92 9.55
CA GLY A 230 -38.39 6.82 8.50
C GLY A 230 -37.24 6.26 7.66
N GLU A 231 -36.47 7.16 7.06
CA GLU A 231 -35.30 6.85 6.24
C GLU A 231 -34.17 6.30 7.11
N TRP A 232 -33.10 5.82 6.47
CA TRP A 232 -31.97 5.24 7.18
C TRP A 232 -31.26 6.25 8.10
N LYS A 233 -31.30 7.56 7.78
CA LYS A 233 -30.65 8.61 8.56
C LYS A 233 -31.25 8.74 9.95
N GLU A 234 -32.57 8.65 10.08
CA GLU A 234 -33.29 8.72 11.36
C GLU A 234 -33.12 7.44 12.19
N LYS A 235 -32.73 6.33 11.53
CA LYS A 235 -32.48 5.04 12.17
C LYS A 235 -31.07 4.89 12.74
N ILE A 236 -30.23 5.92 12.65
CA ILE A 236 -28.88 5.92 13.22
C ILE A 236 -28.83 6.88 14.42
N ASP A 237 -28.33 6.41 15.56
CA ASP A 237 -28.07 7.20 16.75
C ASP A 237 -26.76 8.00 16.61
N TRP A 238 -26.84 9.12 15.89
CA TRP A 238 -25.72 10.01 15.62
C TRP A 238 -25.12 10.63 16.87
N ASN A 239 -25.94 10.92 17.89
CA ASN A 239 -25.47 11.53 19.13
C ASN A 239 -24.56 10.55 19.89
N ARG A 240 -25.00 9.29 20.03
CA ARG A 240 -24.18 8.25 20.66
C ARG A 240 -22.93 7.93 19.83
N LEU A 241 -23.05 7.92 18.49
CA LEU A 241 -21.89 7.73 17.61
C LEU A 241 -20.86 8.85 17.81
N GLN A 242 -21.29 10.10 17.93
CA GLN A 242 -20.40 11.23 18.18
C GLN A 242 -19.58 11.03 19.44
N GLU A 243 -20.25 10.69 20.54
CA GLU A 243 -19.59 10.49 21.84
C GLU A 243 -18.59 9.33 21.79
N VAL A 244 -18.94 8.21 21.15
CA VAL A 244 -18.02 7.08 21.00
C VAL A 244 -16.80 7.45 20.14
N VAL A 245 -16.99 8.22 19.07
CA VAL A 245 -15.87 8.69 18.24
C VAL A 245 -14.91 9.57 19.06
N LYS A 246 -15.44 10.55 19.81
CA LYS A 246 -14.62 11.44 20.67
C LYS A 246 -13.80 10.63 21.68
N TRP A 247 -14.44 9.72 22.41
CA TRP A 247 -13.75 8.87 23.38
C TRP A 247 -12.74 7.93 22.72
N SER A 248 -13.02 7.41 21.53
CA SER A 248 -12.10 6.57 20.78
C SER A 248 -10.84 7.34 20.37
N VAL A 249 -10.99 8.57 19.89
CA VAL A 249 -9.83 9.43 19.56
C VAL A 249 -8.98 9.72 20.79
N ARG A 250 -9.60 10.13 21.91
CA ARG A 250 -8.88 10.35 23.18
C ARG A 250 -8.17 9.11 23.68
N PHE A 251 -8.85 7.97 23.63
CA PHE A 251 -8.29 6.69 24.05
C PHE A 251 -7.05 6.34 23.22
N LEU A 252 -7.15 6.40 21.89
CA LEU A 252 -6.02 6.15 21.01
C LEU A 252 -4.89 7.17 21.25
N ASP A 253 -5.18 8.46 21.36
CA ASP A 253 -4.16 9.47 21.66
C ASP A 253 -3.41 9.17 22.98
N ASN A 254 -4.11 8.73 24.02
CA ASN A 254 -3.47 8.33 25.27
C ASN A 254 -2.62 7.05 25.14
N VAL A 255 -2.98 6.11 24.26
CA VAL A 255 -2.19 4.90 23.99
C VAL A 255 -0.81 5.25 23.42
N ILE A 256 -0.68 6.34 22.64
CA ILE A 256 0.63 6.84 22.20
C ILE A 256 1.51 7.19 23.40
N ASP A 257 0.91 7.68 24.49
CA ASP A 257 1.65 8.08 25.66
C ASP A 257 2.05 6.94 26.58
N THR A 258 1.17 5.95 26.71
CA THR A 258 1.39 4.77 27.58
C THR A 258 2.07 3.61 26.86
N GLY A 259 2.12 3.62 25.53
CA GLY A 259 2.61 2.53 24.72
C GLY A 259 4.13 2.30 24.86
N TYR A 260 4.53 1.04 24.82
CA TYR A 260 5.93 0.64 24.72
C TYR A 260 6.28 0.31 23.26
N PHE A 261 7.29 0.98 22.70
CA PHE A 261 7.81 0.68 21.38
C PHE A 261 9.16 -0.03 21.48
N PRO A 262 9.43 -1.02 20.62
CA PRO A 262 10.60 -1.90 20.77
C PRO A 262 11.92 -1.20 20.44
N LEU A 263 11.90 -0.07 19.72
CA LEU A 263 13.08 0.68 19.31
C LEU A 263 12.92 2.17 19.68
N PRO A 264 13.96 2.85 20.21
CA PRO A 264 13.90 4.27 20.53
C PRO A 264 13.52 5.17 19.36
N GLU A 265 13.96 4.81 18.14
CA GLU A 265 13.63 5.54 16.92
C GLU A 265 12.13 5.49 16.62
N ILE A 266 11.47 4.39 17.01
CA ILE A 266 10.00 4.29 16.89
C ILE A 266 9.32 5.19 17.90
N THR A 267 9.79 5.18 19.14
CA THR A 267 9.28 6.09 20.17
C THR A 267 9.39 7.55 19.75
N ASP A 268 10.54 7.97 19.20
CA ASP A 268 10.74 9.34 18.72
C ASP A 268 9.71 9.74 17.66
N VAL A 269 9.61 8.95 16.58
CA VAL A 269 8.72 9.27 15.45
C VAL A 269 7.26 9.23 15.87
N VAL A 270 6.83 8.22 16.62
CA VAL A 270 5.44 8.11 17.09
C VAL A 270 5.07 9.28 17.99
N LYS A 271 5.97 9.71 18.89
CA LYS A 271 5.72 10.86 19.77
C LYS A 271 5.66 12.19 19.03
N ARG A 272 6.45 12.34 17.97
CA ARG A 272 6.48 13.56 17.15
C ARG A 272 5.31 13.67 16.17
N THR A 273 4.85 12.53 15.63
CA THR A 273 3.78 12.48 14.61
C THR A 273 2.40 12.12 15.16
N ARG A 274 2.33 11.53 16.36
CA ARG A 274 1.12 11.10 17.09
C ARG A 274 0.01 10.45 16.22
N PRO A 275 0.31 9.45 15.37
CA PRO A 275 -0.68 8.90 14.45
C PRO A 275 -1.68 7.99 15.18
N ILE A 276 -2.94 8.09 14.77
CA ILE A 276 -4.01 7.17 15.17
C ILE A 276 -4.74 6.63 13.93
N GLY A 277 -5.30 5.43 14.04
CA GLY A 277 -6.16 4.82 13.02
C GLY A 277 -7.48 4.38 13.61
N LEU A 278 -8.52 5.21 13.46
CA LEU A 278 -9.87 4.85 13.87
C LEU A 278 -10.66 4.35 12.66
N GLY A 279 -10.84 3.03 12.58
CA GLY A 279 -11.63 2.38 11.55
C GLY A 279 -13.06 2.05 12.01
N ILE A 280 -13.77 1.30 11.17
CA ILE A 280 -15.09 0.76 11.48
C ILE A 280 -15.14 -0.75 11.28
N MET A 281 -16.10 -1.39 11.94
CA MET A 281 -16.56 -2.75 11.66
C MET A 281 -18.10 -2.78 11.67
N GLY A 282 -18.72 -3.89 11.29
CA GLY A 282 -20.18 -4.05 11.36
C GLY A 282 -20.97 -3.24 10.32
N PHE A 283 -20.33 -2.72 9.27
CA PHE A 283 -21.05 -1.98 8.23
C PHE A 283 -22.07 -2.85 7.49
N ALA A 284 -21.73 -4.10 7.17
CA ALA A 284 -22.67 -5.03 6.55
C ALA A 284 -23.89 -5.31 7.47
N ASP A 285 -23.66 -5.50 8.77
CA ASP A 285 -24.71 -5.69 9.77
C ASP A 285 -25.61 -4.45 9.91
N LEU A 286 -25.03 -3.25 9.83
CA LEU A 286 -25.79 -2.00 9.80
C LEU A 286 -26.70 -1.97 8.56
N LEU A 287 -26.18 -2.27 7.36
CA LEU A 287 -26.98 -2.30 6.14
C LEU A 287 -28.12 -3.32 6.22
N LEU A 288 -27.87 -4.51 6.79
CA LEU A 288 -28.92 -5.52 7.01
C LEU A 288 -30.05 -4.98 7.91
N ARG A 289 -29.71 -4.29 9.00
CA ARG A 289 -30.69 -3.67 9.90
C ARG A 289 -31.45 -2.52 9.25
N LEU A 290 -30.77 -1.74 8.41
CA LEU A 290 -31.38 -0.68 7.61
C LEU A 290 -32.20 -1.21 6.43
N GLN A 291 -32.09 -2.51 6.12
CA GLN A 291 -32.67 -3.16 4.95
C GLN A 291 -32.15 -2.60 3.61
N VAL A 292 -30.90 -2.16 3.61
CA VAL A 292 -30.20 -1.61 2.44
C VAL A 292 -29.31 -2.67 1.81
N THR A 293 -29.35 -2.80 0.48
CA THR A 293 -28.54 -3.79 -0.24
C THR A 293 -27.09 -3.32 -0.37
N TYR A 294 -26.11 -4.14 0.01
CA TYR A 294 -24.69 -3.81 -0.14
C TYR A 294 -24.32 -3.58 -1.61
N GLY A 295 -23.63 -2.47 -1.88
CA GLY A 295 -23.21 -2.08 -3.23
C GLY A 295 -24.27 -1.30 -4.02
N SER A 296 -25.46 -1.04 -3.44
CA SER A 296 -26.42 -0.09 -4.02
C SER A 296 -25.97 1.36 -3.81
N ASP A 297 -26.47 2.29 -4.63
CA ASP A 297 -26.25 3.74 -4.46
C ASP A 297 -26.64 4.21 -3.05
N GLU A 298 -27.69 3.64 -2.48
CA GLU A 298 -28.12 3.91 -1.11
C GLU A 298 -27.08 3.44 -0.08
N SER A 299 -26.50 2.25 -0.23
CA SER A 299 -25.43 1.79 0.68
C SER A 299 -24.18 2.66 0.60
N ILE A 300 -23.88 3.21 -0.57
CA ILE A 300 -22.78 4.17 -0.77
C ILE A 300 -23.10 5.47 -0.03
N ALA A 301 -24.34 5.97 -0.13
CA ALA A 301 -24.78 7.15 0.62
C ALA A 301 -24.72 6.94 2.14
N VAL A 302 -25.08 5.75 2.63
CA VAL A 302 -24.94 5.39 4.06
C VAL A 302 -23.46 5.43 4.47
N MET A 303 -22.57 4.81 3.68
CA MET A 303 -21.14 4.80 3.96
C MET A 303 -20.55 6.21 3.99
N ASP A 304 -20.87 7.03 2.99
CA ASP A 304 -20.33 8.39 2.86
C ASP A 304 -20.73 9.27 4.05
N GLU A 305 -22.00 9.21 4.47
CA GLU A 305 -22.47 9.96 5.64
C GLU A 305 -21.86 9.43 6.95
N VAL A 306 -21.86 8.12 7.17
CA VAL A 306 -21.33 7.53 8.41
C VAL A 306 -19.83 7.79 8.55
N MET A 307 -19.04 7.54 7.50
CA MET A 307 -17.61 7.80 7.54
C MET A 307 -17.28 9.28 7.52
N GLY A 308 -18.06 10.10 6.81
CA GLY A 308 -17.94 11.56 6.82
C GLY A 308 -18.14 12.12 8.23
N PHE A 309 -19.18 11.66 8.93
CA PHE A 309 -19.48 12.03 10.30
C PHE A 309 -18.39 11.59 11.29
N ILE A 310 -17.92 10.33 11.19
CA ILE A 310 -16.83 9.81 12.02
C ILE A 310 -15.55 10.62 11.80
N ARG A 311 -15.18 10.88 10.53
CA ARG A 311 -13.98 11.66 10.19
C ARG A 311 -14.05 13.07 10.74
N GLN A 312 -15.16 13.77 10.52
CA GLN A 312 -15.34 15.14 11.00
C GLN A 312 -15.26 15.20 12.54
N THR A 313 -15.99 14.32 13.22
CA THR A 313 -15.98 14.25 14.69
C THR A 313 -14.59 13.94 15.22
N ALA A 314 -13.87 13.01 14.59
CA ALA A 314 -12.52 12.64 15.01
C ALA A 314 -11.53 13.80 14.88
N TRP A 315 -11.66 14.61 13.84
CA TRP A 315 -10.84 15.82 13.67
C TRP A 315 -11.16 16.92 14.66
N LEU A 316 -12.44 17.19 14.90
CA LEU A 316 -12.85 18.15 15.91
C LEU A 316 -12.30 17.76 17.28
N GLU A 317 -12.34 16.46 17.62
CA GLU A 317 -11.74 15.97 18.87
C GLU A 317 -10.21 16.08 18.87
N SER A 318 -9.55 15.83 17.73
CA SER A 318 -8.11 16.03 17.60
C SER A 318 -7.71 17.50 17.79
N PHE A 319 -8.51 18.45 17.29
CA PHE A 319 -8.30 19.88 17.55
C PHE A 319 -8.52 20.24 19.01
N ALA A 320 -9.54 19.68 19.66
CA ALA A 320 -9.76 19.87 21.09
C ALA A 320 -8.58 19.34 21.92
N LEU A 321 -8.04 18.17 21.57
CA LEU A 321 -6.81 17.64 22.18
C LEU A 321 -5.60 18.56 21.95
N GLY A 322 -5.46 19.13 20.75
CA GLY A 322 -4.42 20.12 20.46
C GLY A 322 -4.52 21.38 21.32
N GLN A 323 -5.73 21.85 21.62
CA GLN A 323 -5.96 22.98 22.54
C GLN A 323 -5.65 22.61 24.00
N GLU A 324 -6.00 21.39 24.41
CA GLU A 324 -5.82 20.90 25.78
C GLU A 324 -4.36 20.54 26.11
N LYS A 325 -3.68 19.84 25.19
CA LYS A 325 -2.36 19.23 25.42
C LYS A 325 -1.22 19.92 24.66
N GLY A 326 -1.56 20.82 23.73
CA GLY A 326 -0.63 21.34 22.72
C GLY A 326 -0.63 20.49 21.44
N VAL A 327 -0.18 21.10 20.35
CA VAL A 327 -0.04 20.43 19.04
C VAL A 327 1.10 19.43 19.03
N PHE A 328 1.01 18.40 18.18
CA PHE A 328 2.11 17.46 17.98
C PHE A 328 3.31 18.14 17.29
N PRO A 329 4.56 17.74 17.57
CA PRO A 329 5.76 18.41 17.06
C PRO A 329 5.82 18.59 15.53
N GLU A 330 5.35 17.61 14.75
CA GLU A 330 5.36 17.71 13.29
C GLU A 330 4.24 18.58 12.71
N PHE A 331 3.37 19.17 13.54
CA PHE A 331 2.30 20.04 13.05
C PHE A 331 2.86 21.34 12.47
N GLU A 332 3.73 22.03 13.20
CA GLU A 332 4.25 23.35 12.83
C GLU A 332 4.97 23.38 11.46
N PRO A 333 5.92 22.47 11.16
CA PRO A 333 6.55 22.42 9.84
C PRO A 333 5.59 22.14 8.69
N ASN A 334 4.42 21.57 8.99
CA ASN A 334 3.41 21.16 8.02
C ASN A 334 2.14 22.01 8.10
N TYR A 335 2.13 23.11 8.87
CA TYR A 335 0.93 23.89 9.19
C TYR A 335 0.12 24.28 7.94
N ASP A 336 0.81 24.70 6.88
CA ASP A 336 0.18 25.10 5.62
C ASP A 336 -0.64 24.00 4.96
N LEU A 337 -0.24 22.73 5.13
CA LEU A 337 -0.96 21.57 4.59
C LEU A 337 -2.24 21.25 5.37
N TYR A 338 -2.32 21.67 6.63
CA TYR A 338 -3.50 21.50 7.49
C TYR A 338 -4.49 22.66 7.40
N LYS A 339 -4.13 23.81 6.81
CA LYS A 339 -4.99 25.01 6.73
C LYS A 339 -6.38 24.73 6.14
N GLN A 340 -6.44 23.86 5.14
CA GLN A 340 -7.67 23.43 4.48
C GLN A 340 -8.67 22.71 5.41
N PHE A 341 -8.28 22.38 6.64
CA PHE A 341 -9.10 21.68 7.62
C PHE A 341 -9.59 22.60 8.75
N PHE A 342 -9.18 23.87 8.75
CA PHE A 342 -9.64 24.88 9.71
C PHE A 342 -10.76 25.76 9.18
N THR A 343 -11.03 25.67 7.88
CA THR A 343 -12.10 26.37 7.15
C THR A 343 -13.21 25.39 6.81
#